data_AF-A0A401TXC1-F1
#
_entry.id   AF-A0A401TXC1-F1
#
_cell.length_a   1.000
_cell.length_b   1.000
_cell.length_c   1.000
_cell.angle_alpha   90.00
_cell.angle_beta   90.00
_cell.angle_gamma   90.00
#
_symmetry.space_group_name_H-M   'P 1'
#
loop_
_entity.id
_entity.type
_entity.pdbx_description
1 polymer ?
#
loop_
_entity_poly.entity_id
_entity_poly.type
_entity_poly.pdbx_seq_one_letter_code
_entity_poly.pdbx_strand_id
1 'polypeptide(L)'
;MIGELGVWTVIGELGVRTVITVVCVWTVIVEVGVWTVITEVGVWMVIAEVGVWTAIAEVGVWTVIVEVGVWTAIEEVGVGTVIAEVGVGTVIAEVGVRTVIVEVGVWTAIVEVGVRTVIAE
;
A
#
# COMPACT_ATOMS: atom_id res chain seq x y z
N MET A 1 6.25 15.68 -3.38
CA MET A 1 6.24 16.08 -4.80
C MET A 1 4.83 15.88 -5.34
N ILE A 2 4.33 16.81 -6.15
CA ILE A 2 3.04 16.69 -6.85
C ILE A 2 3.37 16.43 -8.32
N GLY A 3 2.86 15.34 -8.89
CA GLY A 3 3.07 14.99 -10.30
C GLY A 3 1.74 14.61 -10.95
N GLU A 4 1.51 15.13 -12.15
CA GLU A 4 0.40 14.74 -13.02
C GLU A 4 1.00 13.92 -14.18
N LEU A 5 0.58 12.65 -14.30
CA LEU A 5 1.06 11.63 -15.25
C LEU A 5 2.55 11.27 -15.15
N GLY A 6 2.89 10.08 -14.60
CA GLY A 6 4.27 9.61 -14.60
C GLY A 6 4.54 8.19 -14.09
N VAL A 7 5.68 7.64 -14.52
CA VAL A 7 6.30 6.43 -13.96
C VAL A 7 7.54 6.85 -13.20
N TRP A 8 7.65 6.43 -11.95
CA TRP A 8 8.73 6.86 -11.07
C TRP A 8 9.43 5.68 -10.41
N THR A 9 10.76 5.77 -10.35
CA THR A 9 11.60 4.83 -9.62
C THR A 9 12.43 5.59 -8.60
N VAL A 10 12.41 5.12 -7.36
CA VAL A 10 13.25 5.65 -6.29
C VAL A 10 14.09 4.54 -5.69
N ILE A 11 15.40 4.81 -5.64
CA ILE A 11 16.37 4.02 -4.89
C ILE A 11 17.08 4.98 -3.93
N GLY A 12 17.18 4.63 -2.66
CA GLY A 12 17.92 5.44 -1.70
C GLY A 12 18.11 4.78 -0.34
N GLU A 13 19.20 5.14 0.31
CA GLU A 13 19.54 4.80 1.68
C GLU A 13 19.23 6.05 2.54
N LEU A 14 18.31 5.92 3.50
CA LEU A 14 17.76 6.98 4.37
C LEU A 14 16.88 8.03 3.67
N GLY A 15 15.58 8.06 4.01
CA GLY A 15 14.71 9.14 3.55
C GLY A 15 13.30 9.16 4.15
N VAL A 16 12.74 10.38 4.21
CA VAL A 16 11.31 10.63 4.46
C VAL A 16 10.74 11.29 3.22
N ARG A 17 9.71 10.72 2.59
CA ARG A 17 9.03 11.42 1.49
C ARG A 17 7.52 11.25 1.49
N THR A 18 6.88 12.28 0.95
CA THR A 18 5.45 12.31 0.68
C THR A 18 5.23 12.59 -0.80
N VAL A 19 4.38 11.76 -1.41
CA VAL A 19 4.07 11.79 -2.83
C VAL A 19 2.56 11.81 -3.01
N ILE A 20 2.08 12.74 -3.84
CA ILE A 20 0.68 12.85 -4.23
C ILE A 20 0.65 12.91 -5.76
N THR A 21 -0.05 11.98 -6.39
CA THR A 21 -0.08 11.90 -7.86
C THR A 21 -1.41 11.38 -8.41
N VAL A 22 -1.76 11.84 -9.62
CA VAL A 22 -2.94 11.36 -10.37
C VAL A 22 -2.45 10.54 -11.58
N VAL A 23 -2.89 9.27 -11.66
CA VAL A 23 -2.54 8.24 -12.67
C VAL A 23 -1.03 7.94 -12.75
N CYS A 24 -0.54 6.94 -12.00
CA CYS A 24 0.90 6.65 -11.92
C CYS A 24 1.28 5.17 -11.71
N VAL A 25 2.55 4.85 -11.99
CA VAL A 25 3.21 3.58 -11.64
C VAL A 25 4.47 3.87 -10.85
N TRP A 26 4.65 3.23 -9.70
CA TRP A 26 5.77 3.46 -8.80
C TRP A 26 6.53 2.19 -8.44
N THR A 27 7.85 2.31 -8.34
CA THR A 27 8.71 1.32 -7.70
C THR A 27 9.67 1.99 -6.73
N VAL A 28 9.68 1.53 -5.49
CA VAL A 28 10.49 2.09 -4.41
C VAL A 28 11.31 0.97 -3.76
N ILE A 29 12.63 1.17 -3.68
CA ILE A 29 13.56 0.28 -2.98
C ILE A 29 14.35 1.12 -1.98
N VAL A 30 14.25 0.77 -0.68
CA VAL A 30 14.83 1.56 0.41
C VAL A 30 15.35 0.66 1.53
N GLU A 31 16.54 0.94 2.04
CA GLU A 31 17.10 0.23 3.20
C GLU A 31 16.47 0.74 4.52
N VAL A 32 16.32 2.06 4.67
CA VAL A 32 15.69 2.69 5.85
C VAL A 32 14.85 3.90 5.45
N GLY A 33 13.56 3.95 5.81
CA GLY A 33 12.75 5.16 5.53
C GLY A 33 11.30 5.19 5.99
N VAL A 34 10.68 6.36 5.87
CA VAL A 34 9.26 6.61 6.17
C VAL A 34 8.56 7.26 4.98
N TRP A 35 7.41 6.73 4.60
CA TRP A 35 6.74 7.16 3.37
C TRP A 35 5.24 7.28 3.50
N THR A 36 4.72 8.30 2.82
CA THR A 36 3.29 8.47 2.60
C THR A 36 3.02 8.67 1.12
N VAL A 37 2.16 7.83 0.57
CA VAL A 37 1.77 7.86 -0.85
C VAL A 37 0.25 7.99 -0.94
N ILE A 38 -0.21 8.94 -1.76
CA ILE A 38 -1.63 9.16 -2.05
C ILE A 38 -1.82 9.15 -3.58
N THR A 39 -2.70 8.28 -4.09
CA THR A 39 -2.93 8.11 -5.53
C THR A 39 -4.39 7.89 -5.89
N GLU A 40 -4.88 8.57 -6.94
CA GLU A 40 -6.26 8.40 -7.44
C GLU A 40 -6.41 7.20 -8.39
N VAL A 41 -5.34 6.83 -9.12
CA VAL A 41 -5.26 5.61 -9.95
C VAL A 41 -3.79 5.16 -10.01
N GLY A 42 -3.47 3.91 -9.68
CA GLY A 42 -2.08 3.47 -9.85
C GLY A 42 -1.70 2.05 -9.45
N VAL A 43 -0.45 1.70 -9.80
CA VAL A 43 0.20 0.44 -9.42
C VAL A 43 1.48 0.77 -8.66
N TRP A 44 1.68 0.16 -7.50
CA TRP A 44 2.91 0.36 -6.72
C TRP A 44 3.57 -0.92 -6.27
N MET A 45 4.90 -0.89 -6.26
CA MET A 45 5.74 -1.91 -5.66
C MET A 45 6.72 -1.25 -4.69
N VAL A 46 6.76 -1.75 -3.46
CA VAL A 46 7.66 -1.30 -2.42
C VAL A 46 8.45 -2.49 -1.89
N ILE A 47 9.76 -2.35 -1.84
CA ILE A 47 10.67 -3.29 -1.17
C ILE A 47 11.47 -2.50 -0.14
N ALA A 48 11.44 -2.93 1.12
CA ALA A 48 12.15 -2.27 2.18
C ALA A 48 12.77 -3.23 3.20
N GLU A 49 13.93 -2.87 3.76
CA GLU A 49 14.55 -3.62 4.86
C GLU A 49 14.02 -3.10 6.21
N VAL A 50 14.00 -1.77 6.42
CA VAL A 50 13.43 -1.14 7.63
C VAL A 50 12.55 0.06 7.26
N GLY A 51 11.29 0.10 7.70
CA GLY A 51 10.51 1.32 7.47
C GLY A 51 9.07 1.40 7.96
N VAL A 52 8.51 2.60 7.81
CA VAL A 52 7.09 2.89 8.09
C VAL A 52 6.41 3.42 6.84
N TRP A 53 5.28 2.80 6.47
CA TRP A 53 4.61 3.06 5.20
C TRP A 53 3.15 3.40 5.40
N THR A 54 2.67 4.42 4.69
CA THR A 54 1.24 4.73 4.59
C THR A 54 0.88 4.88 3.13
N ALA A 55 -0.10 4.13 2.66
CA ALA A 55 -0.65 4.21 1.31
C ALA A 55 -2.14 4.51 1.37
N ILE A 56 -2.60 5.45 0.56
CA ILE A 56 -4.02 5.74 0.34
C ILE A 56 -4.28 5.70 -1.15
N ALA A 57 -5.24 4.89 -1.58
CA ALA A 57 -5.61 4.81 -2.99
C ALA A 57 -7.09 4.62 -3.24
N GLU A 58 -7.62 5.29 -4.26
CA GLU A 58 -9.01 5.12 -4.66
C GLU A 58 -9.17 3.91 -5.61
N VAL A 59 -8.26 3.75 -6.58
CA VAL A 59 -8.18 2.55 -7.43
C VAL A 59 -6.73 2.11 -7.62
N GLY A 60 -6.37 0.89 -7.21
CA GLY A 60 -5.00 0.46 -7.42
C GLY A 60 -4.62 -0.98 -7.12
N VAL A 61 -3.38 -1.30 -7.49
CA VAL A 61 -2.75 -2.59 -7.21
C VAL A 61 -1.43 -2.38 -6.48
N TRP A 62 -1.19 -3.17 -5.43
CA TRP A 62 0.05 -3.07 -4.68
C TRP A 62 0.75 -4.35 -4.34
N THR A 63 2.06 -4.21 -4.22
CA THR A 63 2.91 -5.22 -3.59
C THR A 63 3.88 -4.52 -2.64
N VAL A 64 3.89 -4.98 -1.39
CA VAL A 64 4.77 -4.47 -0.36
C VAL A 64 5.54 -5.66 0.22
N ILE A 65 6.87 -5.59 0.21
CA ILE A 65 7.77 -6.58 0.80
C ILE A 65 8.65 -5.85 1.82
N VAL A 66 8.59 -6.27 3.07
CA VAL A 66 9.30 -5.60 4.17
C VAL A 66 9.98 -6.60 5.12
N GLU A 67 11.27 -6.43 5.42
CA GLU A 67 11.93 -7.26 6.43
C GLU A 67 11.54 -6.83 7.86
N VAL A 68 11.59 -5.53 8.16
CA VAL A 68 11.15 -4.95 9.44
C VAL A 68 10.31 -3.68 9.22
N GLY A 69 9.06 -3.63 9.69
CA GLY A 69 8.33 -2.37 9.54
C GLY A 69 6.88 -2.30 9.98
N VAL A 70 6.34 -1.09 9.85
CA VAL A 70 4.93 -0.78 10.13
C VAL A 70 4.27 -0.29 8.86
N TRP A 71 3.09 -0.79 8.54
CA TRP A 71 2.36 -0.26 7.38
C TRP A 71 0.89 0.00 7.67
N THR A 72 0.34 0.95 6.93
CA THR A 72 -1.08 1.21 6.87
C THR A 72 -1.48 1.41 5.42
N ALA A 73 -2.52 0.71 4.97
CA ALA A 73 -3.06 0.89 3.65
C ALA A 73 -4.57 1.14 3.74
N ILE A 74 -5.06 2.14 3.00
CA ILE A 74 -6.48 2.46 2.86
C ILE A 74 -6.80 2.45 1.38
N GLU A 75 -7.72 1.59 0.96
CA GLU A 75 -8.10 1.48 -0.45
C GLU A 75 -9.62 1.44 -0.66
N GLU A 76 -10.11 2.14 -1.70
CA GLU A 76 -11.54 2.16 -2.06
C GLU A 76 -11.94 1.19 -3.18
N VAL A 77 -10.98 0.72 -3.98
CA VAL A 77 -11.08 -0.46 -4.87
C VAL A 77 -9.65 -0.97 -5.14
N GLY A 78 -9.31 -2.21 -4.82
CA GLY A 78 -7.95 -2.65 -5.12
C GLY A 78 -7.55 -4.08 -4.81
N VAL A 79 -6.35 -4.45 -5.26
CA VAL A 79 -5.76 -5.77 -5.02
C VAL A 79 -4.36 -5.58 -4.49
N GLY A 80 -3.98 -6.35 -3.47
CA GLY A 80 -2.58 -6.33 -3.11
C GLY A 80 -2.07 -7.48 -2.30
N THR A 81 -0.75 -7.52 -2.25
CA THR A 81 0.02 -8.51 -1.52
C THR A 81 0.95 -7.80 -0.55
N VAL A 82 1.00 -8.29 0.68
CA VAL A 82 2.01 -7.87 1.63
C VAL A 82 2.76 -9.07 2.16
N ILE A 83 4.08 -9.00 2.10
CA ILE A 83 4.99 -9.98 2.66
C ILE A 83 5.84 -9.27 3.70
N ALA A 84 5.87 -9.80 4.92
CA ALA A 84 6.73 -9.26 5.95
C ALA A 84 7.38 -10.29 6.86
N GLU A 85 8.64 -10.06 7.23
CA GLU A 85 9.35 -10.93 8.18
C GLU A 85 9.12 -10.50 9.63
N VAL A 86 9.15 -9.20 9.93
CA VAL A 86 8.78 -8.62 11.23
C VAL A 86 7.95 -7.35 11.05
N GLY A 87 6.67 -7.33 11.41
CA GLY A 87 5.91 -6.09 11.25
C GLY A 87 4.51 -5.99 11.85
N VAL A 88 3.98 -4.77 11.88
CA VAL A 88 2.66 -4.46 12.45
C VAL A 88 1.88 -3.52 11.53
N GLY A 89 0.57 -3.67 11.47
CA GLY A 89 -0.20 -2.70 10.71
C GLY A 89 -1.65 -3.04 10.42
N THR A 90 -2.19 -2.20 9.57
CA THR A 90 -3.62 -2.10 9.33
C THR A 90 -3.92 -1.97 7.85
N VAL A 91 -4.94 -2.67 7.40
CA VAL A 91 -5.40 -2.56 6.02
C VAL A 91 -6.91 -2.35 6.02
N ILE A 92 -7.39 -1.24 5.45
CA ILE A 92 -8.82 -0.89 5.35
C ILE A 92 -9.19 -0.90 3.87
N ALA A 93 -10.13 -1.76 3.45
CA ALA A 93 -10.57 -1.83 2.06
C ALA A 93 -12.07 -1.68 1.98
N GLU A 94 -12.52 -0.84 1.06
CA GLU A 94 -13.84 -0.93 0.46
C GLU A 94 -13.62 -1.65 -0.89
N VAL A 95 -14.15 -2.87 -1.05
CA VAL A 95 -13.97 -3.80 -2.19
C VAL A 95 -12.53 -4.05 -2.70
N GLY A 96 -11.87 -5.10 -2.18
CA GLY A 96 -10.57 -5.56 -2.67
C GLY A 96 -10.15 -7.00 -2.30
N VAL A 97 -9.11 -7.53 -2.96
CA VAL A 97 -8.52 -8.86 -2.70
C VAL A 97 -7.13 -8.69 -2.08
N ARG A 98 -6.90 -9.30 -0.92
CA ARG A 98 -5.65 -9.16 -0.16
C ARG A 98 -4.99 -10.50 0.11
N THR A 99 -3.69 -10.56 -0.08
CA THR A 99 -2.85 -11.68 0.38
C THR A 99 -1.82 -11.15 1.35
N VAL A 100 -1.70 -11.76 2.53
CA VAL A 100 -0.75 -11.35 3.56
C VAL A 100 0.05 -12.57 4.01
N ILE A 101 1.38 -12.49 3.95
CA ILE A 101 2.31 -13.52 4.42
C ILE A 101 3.22 -12.88 5.45
N VAL A 102 3.30 -13.45 6.65
CA VAL A 102 4.02 -12.84 7.78
C VAL A 102 4.78 -13.90 8.57
N GLU A 103 6.08 -13.66 8.83
CA GLU A 103 6.92 -14.54 9.66
C GLU A 103 6.88 -14.14 11.15
N VAL A 104 6.71 -12.85 11.49
CA VAL A 104 6.38 -12.33 12.83
C VAL A 104 5.57 -11.02 12.72
N GLY A 105 4.33 -10.94 13.24
CA GLY A 105 3.60 -9.66 13.18
C GLY A 105 2.17 -9.63 13.72
N VAL A 106 1.61 -8.42 13.82
CA VAL A 106 0.24 -8.15 14.30
C VAL A 106 -0.53 -7.38 13.22
N TRP A 107 -1.69 -7.92 12.80
CA TRP A 107 -2.47 -7.40 11.68
C TRP A 107 -3.91 -7.10 12.05
N THR A 108 -4.41 -5.96 11.58
CA THR A 108 -5.84 -5.67 11.54
C THR A 108 -6.27 -5.44 10.10
N ALA A 109 -7.19 -6.26 9.60
CA ALA A 109 -7.80 -6.06 8.30
C ALA A 109 -9.29 -5.74 8.48
N ILE A 110 -9.71 -4.62 7.91
CA ILE A 110 -11.13 -4.25 7.77
C ILE A 110 -11.43 -4.29 6.28
N VAL A 111 -12.42 -5.09 5.90
CA VAL A 111 -12.85 -5.24 4.50
C VAL A 111 -14.36 -5.08 4.45
N GLU A 112 -14.82 -4.04 3.75
CA GLU A 112 -16.21 -3.84 3.43
C GLU A 112 -16.45 -4.25 1.98
N VAL A 113 -17.27 -5.28 1.77
CA VAL A 113 -17.67 -5.73 0.43
C VAL A 113 -19.08 -5.21 0.16
N GLY A 114 -19.18 -4.16 -0.65
CA GLY A 114 -20.46 -3.67 -1.14
C GLY A 114 -20.98 -4.53 -2.29
N VAL A 115 -21.91 -5.45 -2.01
CA VAL A 115 -22.82 -5.99 -3.05
C VAL A 115 -24.22 -5.51 -2.75
N ARG A 116 -24.72 -4.51 -3.49
CA ARG A 116 -26.15 -4.18 -3.45
C ARG A 116 -26.91 -5.15 -4.36
N THR A 117 -27.39 -6.24 -3.78
CA THR A 117 -28.50 -7.01 -4.36
C THR A 117 -29.72 -6.87 -3.46
N VAL A 118 -30.69 -6.07 -3.94
CA VAL A 118 -32.05 -6.03 -3.42
C VAL A 118 -32.78 -7.25 -3.99
N ILE A 119 -33.20 -8.21 -3.15
CA ILE A 119 -34.25 -9.17 -3.50
C ILE A 119 -35.18 -9.29 -2.29
N ALA A 120 -36.44 -8.98 -2.55
CA ALA A 120 -37.55 -8.95 -1.61
C ALA A 120 -38.14 -10.34 -1.36
N GLU A 121 -38.58 -10.58 -0.12
CA GLU A 121 -39.98 -10.91 0.20
C GLU A 121 -40.39 -10.12 1.45
#